data_AF-A0A5D3KFT6-F1
#
_entry.id   AF-A0A5D3KFT6-F1
#
_cell.length_a   1.000
_cell.length_b   1.000
_cell.length_c   1.000
_cell.angle_alpha   90.00
_cell.angle_beta   90.00
_cell.angle_gamma   90.00
#
_symmetry.space_group_name_H-M   'P 1'
#
loop_
_entity.id
_entity.type
_entity.pdbx_description
1 polymer ?
#
loop_
_entity_poly.entity_id
_entity_poly.type
_entity_poly.pdbx_seq_one_letter_code
_entity_poly.pdbx_strand_id
1 'polypeptide(L)' 'MPWSTPFDDPIDLRGGGKLRTLQEAADLIMKLPEAEQHEPRWQAAIEMLINAAETGGGWLTFARIGMLRALNADNRRG' A
#
# COMPACT_ATOMS: atom_id res chain seq x y z
N MET A 1 -6.35 7.18 12.45
CA MET A 1 -7.36 6.87 11.42
C MET A 1 -7.68 5.38 11.43
N PRO A 2 -8.94 4.95 11.40
CA PRO A 2 -9.25 3.52 11.33
C PRO A 2 -8.68 2.89 10.05
N TRP A 3 -8.32 1.61 10.07
CA TRP A 3 -7.84 0.91 8.87
C TRP A 3 -8.87 0.89 7.72
N SER A 4 -10.16 1.03 8.04
CA SER A 4 -11.23 1.22 7.06
C SER A 4 -11.23 2.60 6.38
N THR A 5 -10.31 3.50 6.73
CA THR A 5 -10.21 4.83 6.13
C THR A 5 -9.91 4.72 4.65
N PRO A 6 -10.71 5.37 3.78
CA PRO A 6 -10.44 5.36 2.35
C PRO A 6 -9.26 6.27 2.00
N PHE A 7 -8.57 5.93 0.91
CA PHE A 7 -7.69 6.89 0.23
C PHE A 7 -8.54 7.96 -0.47
N ASP A 8 -8.01 9.19 -0.56
CA ASP A 8 -8.66 10.27 -1.32
C ASP A 8 -8.81 9.90 -2.81
N ASP A 9 -7.81 9.20 -3.35
CA ASP A 9 -7.84 8.59 -4.67
C ASP A 9 -7.49 7.10 -4.54
N PRO A 10 -8.37 6.16 -4.95
CA PRO A 10 -8.06 4.75 -4.92
C PRO A 10 -6.79 4.38 -5.70
N ILE A 11 -6.27 3.18 -5.43
CA ILE A 11 -5.09 2.64 -6.11
C ILE A 11 -5.55 1.60 -7.11
N ASP A 12 -5.38 1.89 -8.41
CA ASP A 12 -5.74 0.96 -9.47
C ASP A 12 -4.73 -0.19 -9.57
N LEU A 13 -5.23 -1.42 -9.62
CA LEU A 13 -4.42 -2.63 -9.81
C LEU A 13 -4.37 -2.99 -11.30
N ARG A 14 -3.20 -3.47 -11.76
CA ARG A 14 -2.98 -3.84 -13.17
C ARG A 14 -3.89 -4.96 -13.68
N GLY A 15 -4.26 -5.89 -12.79
CA GLY A 15 -5.19 -7.00 -13.10
C GLY A 15 -6.67 -6.60 -13.07
N GLY A 16 -6.98 -5.32 -12.91
CA GLY A 16 -8.32 -4.83 -12.59
C GLY A 16 -8.57 -4.80 -11.09
N GLY A 17 -9.56 -3.99 -10.69
CA GLY A 17 -9.85 -3.72 -9.28
C GLY A 17 -9.09 -2.51 -8.73
N LYS A 18 -9.50 -2.08 -7.53
CA LYS A 18 -8.93 -0.92 -6.85
C LYS A 18 -8.78 -1.21 -5.37
N LEU A 19 -7.69 -0.73 -4.76
CA LEU A 19 -7.56 -0.64 -3.31
C LEU A 19 -8.12 0.72 -2.88
N ARG A 20 -9.17 0.68 -2.08
CA ARG A 20 -9.94 1.84 -1.63
C ARG A 20 -9.52 2.27 -0.24
N THR A 21 -9.10 1.35 0.62
CA THR A 21 -8.82 1.62 2.04
C THR A 21 -7.41 1.20 2.44
N LEU A 22 -6.94 1.73 3.58
CA LEU A 22 -5.68 1.29 4.20
C LEU A 22 -5.69 -0.22 4.47
N GLN A 23 -6.84 -0.77 4.90
CA GLN A 23 -7.01 -2.19 5.16
C GLN A 23 -6.85 -3.02 3.87
N GLU A 24 -7.51 -2.65 2.78
CA GLU A 24 -7.39 -3.37 1.52
C GLU A 24 -5.93 -3.38 1.01
N ALA A 25 -5.20 -2.28 1.21
CA ALA A 25 -3.78 -2.21 0.88
C ALA A 25 -2.92 -3.11 1.77
N ALA A 26 -3.16 -3.15 3.08
CA ALA A 26 -2.48 -4.05 4.00
C ALA A 26 -2.77 -5.53 3.67
N ASP A 27 -4.04 -5.86 3.40
CA ASP A 27 -4.49 -7.20 3.03
C ASP A 27 -3.84 -7.69 1.73
N LEU A 28 -3.61 -6.80 0.76
CA LEU A 28 -2.85 -7.14 -0.44
C LEU A 28 -1.43 -7.58 -0.07
N ILE A 29 -0.73 -6.80 0.76
CA ILE A 29 0.66 -7.09 1.16
C ILE A 29 0.73 -8.40 1.93
N MET A 30 -0.18 -8.64 2.88
CA MET A 30 -0.21 -9.88 3.67
C MET A 30 -0.45 -11.14 2.85
N LYS A 31 -1.00 -11.01 1.63
CA LYS A 31 -1.21 -12.13 0.70
C LYS A 31 0.01 -12.44 -0.17
N LEU A 32 1.02 -11.57 -0.19
CA LEU A 32 2.27 -11.83 -0.91
C LEU A 32 3.08 -12.93 -0.23
N PRO A 33 3.97 -13.63 -0.95
CA PRO A 33 4.96 -14.50 -0.32
C PRO A 33 5.80 -13.73 0.72
N GLU A 34 6.13 -14.37 1.84
CA GLU A 34 6.90 -13.75 2.93
C GLU A 34 8.20 -13.08 2.45
N ALA A 35 8.92 -13.73 1.53
CA ALA A 35 10.13 -13.16 0.94
C ALA A 35 9.87 -11.84 0.19
N GLU A 36 8.71 -11.71 -0.47
CA GLU A 36 8.30 -10.47 -1.12
C GLU A 36 7.89 -9.42 -0.08
N GLN A 37 7.13 -9.81 0.95
CA GLN A 37 6.73 -8.89 2.03
C GLN A 37 7.93 -8.19 2.68
N HIS A 38 9.06 -8.91 2.83
CA HIS A 38 10.30 -8.38 3.38
C HIS A 38 11.15 -7.58 2.39
N GLU A 39 10.77 -7.47 1.11
CA GLU A 39 11.49 -6.61 0.19
C GLU A 39 11.38 -5.14 0.63
N PRO A 40 12.44 -4.33 0.49
CA PRO A 40 12.46 -2.94 0.97
C PRO A 40 11.30 -2.08 0.47
N ARG A 41 10.80 -2.35 -0.74
CA ARG A 41 9.66 -1.63 -1.33
C ARG A 41 8.36 -1.85 -0.55
N TRP A 42 8.13 -3.08 -0.08
CA TRP A 42 6.92 -3.46 0.63
C TRP A 42 7.01 -3.02 2.08
N GLN A 43 8.19 -3.15 2.71
CA GLN A 43 8.44 -2.59 4.05
C GLN A 43 8.21 -1.07 4.10
N ALA A 44 8.72 -0.32 3.11
CA ALA A 44 8.46 1.12 3.03
C ALA A 44 6.95 1.45 2.88
N ALA A 45 6.20 0.64 2.11
CA ALA A 45 4.76 0.81 1.98
C ALA A 45 4.02 0.49 3.30
N ILE A 46 4.43 -0.58 4.01
CA ILE A 46 3.90 -0.96 5.33
C ILE A 46 4.09 0.17 6.33
N GLU A 47 5.30 0.72 6.43
CA GLU A 47 5.59 1.84 7.34
C GLU A 47 4.68 3.05 7.07
N MET A 48 4.45 3.38 5.80
CA MET A 48 3.56 4.49 5.43
C MET A 48 2.09 4.19 5.76
N LEU A 49 1.64 2.95 5.57
CA LEU A 49 0.29 2.51 5.97
C LEU A 49 0.08 2.61 7.49
N ILE A 50 1.05 2.16 8.28
CA ILE A 50 1.03 2.26 9.75
C ILE A 50 0.96 3.72 10.17
N ASN A 51 1.85 4.57 9.64
CA ASN A 51 1.84 6.01 9.96
C ASN A 51 0.51 6.67 9.57
N ALA A 52 -0.12 6.25 8.47
CA ALA A 52 -1.44 6.74 8.08
C ALA A 52 -2.54 6.29 9.05
N ALA A 53 -2.51 5.05 9.50
CA ALA A 53 -3.45 4.52 10.50
C ALA A 53 -3.27 5.20 11.86
N GLU A 54 -2.04 5.51 12.28
CA GLU A 54 -1.78 6.14 13.57
C GLU A 54 -2.02 7.66 13.55
N THR A 55 -1.47 8.34 12.56
CA THR A 55 -1.41 9.82 12.53
C THR A 55 -2.47 10.43 11.61
N GLY A 56 -2.79 9.79 10.49
CA GLY A 56 -3.69 10.35 9.47
C GLY A 56 -3.12 11.58 8.73
N GLY A 57 -4.00 12.39 8.17
CA GLY A 57 -3.61 13.59 7.41
C GLY A 57 -2.76 13.25 6.18
N GLY A 58 -1.66 13.98 5.98
CA GLY A 58 -0.77 13.81 4.82
C GLY A 58 -0.17 12.41 4.69
N TRP A 59 -0.18 11.60 5.76
CA TRP A 59 0.22 10.20 5.71
C TRP A 59 -0.67 9.33 4.83
N LEU A 60 -1.94 9.67 4.62
CA LEU A 60 -2.81 8.96 3.66
C LEU A 60 -2.25 9.07 2.23
N THR A 61 -1.77 10.25 1.84
CA THR A 61 -1.10 10.45 0.55
C THR A 61 0.23 9.69 0.47
N PHE A 62 1.02 9.68 1.54
CA PHE A 62 2.26 8.91 1.57
C PHE A 62 2.02 7.41 1.47
N ALA A 63 1.05 6.87 2.21
CA ALA A 63 0.63 5.48 2.11
C ALA A 63 0.24 5.10 0.67
N ARG A 64 -0.54 5.96 0.00
CA ARG A 64 -0.89 5.78 -1.41
C ARG A 64 0.36 5.73 -2.31
N ILE A 65 1.29 6.66 -2.12
CA ILE A 65 2.53 6.73 -2.92
C ILE A 65 3.43 5.50 -2.66
N GLY A 66 3.57 5.07 -1.41
CA GLY A 66 4.33 3.88 -1.04
C GLY A 66 3.81 2.63 -1.76
N MET A 67 2.50 2.42 -1.72
CA MET A 67 1.83 1.33 -2.44
C MET A 67 2.04 1.41 -3.94
N LEU A 68 1.84 2.58 -4.57
CA LEU A 68 2.08 2.76 -6.01
C LEU A 68 3.53 2.47 -6.40
N ARG A 69 4.50 2.84 -5.58
CA ARG A 69 5.92 2.54 -5.82
C ARG A 69 6.20 1.05 -5.69
N ALA A 70 5.68 0.40 -4.65
CA ALA A 70 5.84 -1.04 -4.44
C ALA A 70 5.25 -1.84 -5.61
N LEU A 71 4.02 -1.53 -6.03
CA LEU A 71 3.33 -2.18 -7.16
C LEU A 71 4.05 -1.98 -8.50
N ASN A 72 4.67 -0.82 -8.72
CA ASN A 72 5.37 -0.54 -9.99
C ASN A 72 6.82 -1.05 -10.02
N ALA A 73 7.41 -1.41 -8.88
CA ALA A 73 8.76 -1.95 -8.84
C ALA A 73 8.86 -3.38 -9.42
N ASP A 74 7.79 -4.18 -9.36
CA ASP A 74 7.74 -5.49 -10.04
C ASP A 74 7.95 -5.38 -11.55
N ASN A 75 7.58 -4.25 -12.15
CA ASN A 75 7.67 -4.02 -13.59
C ASN A 75 9.11 -3.86 -14.12
N ARG A 76 10.12 -3.76 -13.24
CA ARG A 76 11.53 -3.65 -13.65
C ARG A 76 12.29 -4.98 -13.62
N ARG A 77 11.64 -6.08 -13.22
CA ARG A 77 12.21 -7.44 -13.27
C ARG A 77 11.75 -8.26 -14.48
N GLY A 78 10.98 -7.66 -15.40
CA GLY A 78 10.57 -8.26 -16.68
C GLY A 78 11.45 -7.85 -17.84
#